data_AF-A0A240EM89-F1
#
_entry.id   AF-A0A240EM89-F1
#
_cell.length_a   1.000
_cell.length_b   1.000
_cell.length_c   1.000
_cell.angle_alpha   90.00
_cell.angle_beta   90.00
_cell.angle_gamma   90.00
#
_symmetry.space_group_name_H-M   'P 1'
#
loop_
_entity.id
_entity.type
_entity.pdbx_description
1 polymer ?
#
loop_
_entity_poly.entity_id
_entity_poly.type
_entity_poly.pdbx_seq_one_letter_code
_entity_poly.pdbx_strand_id
1 'polypeptide(L)'
;MGNSAHAEISILSHNVEELKQEILTQEPEHANNLHAILDILEQWQLARQAGDAVVTNQSYQFEGKDSDGEALLLTLDAQFVEYLGWGEHINPGNKIRDTGLITAFERYALTDSKQPVYMSPVNLPEQENMTFLHFAEQLEAFSVGRPSTYASIFDRLIHSGLMDMQGGTIRITNLGAKAYEELQQCFPLDALSVCTIFEDTMKRLGQGQDSLQPGLYKMIKQWDNSVDINDVFTSLDDISFDGLLD
;
A
#
# COMPACT_ATOMS: atom_id res chain seq x y z
N MET A 1 -0.21 20.79 -11.20
CA MET A 1 0.39 21.26 -9.93
C MET A 1 -0.73 21.25 -8.89
N GLY A 2 -0.73 20.26 -8.00
CA GLY A 2 -1.79 20.09 -7.01
C GLY A 2 -1.58 21.06 -5.85
N ASN A 3 -2.57 21.89 -5.54
CA ASN A 3 -2.63 22.63 -4.29
C ASN A 3 -2.89 21.64 -3.15
N SER A 4 -1.83 20.96 -2.69
CA SER A 4 -1.80 20.30 -1.39
C SER A 4 -1.12 21.23 -0.40
N ALA A 5 -1.78 21.54 0.71
CA ALA A 5 -1.15 22.23 1.83
C ALA A 5 -0.08 21.36 2.54
N HIS A 6 -0.05 20.06 2.22
CA HIS A 6 0.91 19.11 2.76
C HIS A 6 2.04 18.88 1.76
N ALA A 7 3.27 19.13 2.20
CA ALA A 7 4.47 18.71 1.50
C ALA A 7 4.68 17.19 1.67
N GLU A 8 5.41 16.60 0.73
CA GLU A 8 5.87 15.23 0.87
C GLU A 8 6.80 15.07 2.08
N ILE A 9 6.79 13.88 2.68
CA ILE A 9 7.68 13.54 3.80
C ILE A 9 9.12 13.56 3.28
N SER A 10 9.98 14.35 3.90
CA SER A 10 11.40 14.48 3.54
C SER A 10 12.26 14.85 4.74
N ILE A 11 13.57 14.61 4.63
CA ILE A 11 14.52 15.01 5.65
C ILE A 11 14.77 16.51 5.53
N LEU A 12 14.40 17.26 6.56
CA LEU A 12 14.59 18.72 6.61
C LEU A 12 15.97 19.13 7.14
N SER A 13 16.66 18.22 7.85
CA SER A 13 17.99 18.50 8.39
C SER A 13 19.02 18.66 7.28
N HIS A 14 19.84 19.69 7.39
CA HIS A 14 21.00 19.89 6.51
C HIS A 14 22.19 18.99 6.88
N ASN A 15 22.13 18.32 8.04
CA ASN A 15 23.15 17.43 8.54
C ASN A 15 22.53 16.11 9.04
N VAL A 16 22.45 15.13 8.14
CA VAL A 16 21.88 13.81 8.43
C VAL A 16 22.70 13.06 9.49
N GLU A 17 24.02 13.24 9.50
CA GLU A 17 24.90 12.55 10.44
C GLU A 17 24.71 13.02 11.88
N GLU A 18 24.44 14.31 12.09
CA GLU A 18 24.09 14.83 13.42
C GLU A 18 22.74 14.29 13.90
N LEU A 19 21.75 14.17 13.01
CA LEU A 19 20.46 13.56 13.34
C LEU A 19 20.62 12.08 13.72
N LYS A 20 21.50 11.34 13.02
CA LYS A 20 21.85 9.96 13.39
C LYS A 20 22.44 9.90 14.81
N GLN A 21 23.32 10.83 15.17
CA GLN A 21 23.88 10.87 16.54
C GLN A 21 22.82 11.22 17.60
N GLU A 22 21.88 12.12 17.29
CA GLU A 22 20.78 12.46 18.20
C GLU A 22 19.85 11.26 18.44
N ILE A 23 19.51 10.49 17.40
CA ILE A 23 18.69 9.28 17.52
C ILE A 23 19.31 8.26 18.49
N LEU A 24 20.65 8.13 18.51
CA LEU A 24 21.35 7.21 19.42
C LEU A 24 21.21 7.58 20.91
N THR A 25 20.71 8.78 21.23
CA THR A 25 20.43 9.18 22.63
C THR A 25 19.11 8.63 23.15
N GLN A 26 18.26 8.09 22.27
CA GLN A 26 16.97 7.48 22.62
C GLN A 26 17.15 6.06 23.16
N GLU A 27 16.06 5.49 23.70
CA GLU A 27 16.02 4.07 24.08
C GLU A 27 16.41 3.17 22.89
N PRO A 28 17.21 2.10 23.10
CA PRO A 28 17.82 1.35 22.00
C PRO A 28 16.84 0.82 20.94
N GLU A 29 15.69 0.32 21.36
CA GLU A 29 14.66 -0.17 20.43
C GLU A 29 14.06 0.97 19.60
N HIS A 30 13.79 2.11 20.23
CA HIS A 30 13.26 3.28 19.55
C HIS A 30 14.30 3.88 18.58
N ALA A 31 15.56 3.96 19.02
CA ALA A 31 16.68 4.40 18.19
C ALA A 31 16.82 3.54 16.91
N ASN A 32 16.76 2.21 17.05
CA ASN A 32 16.85 1.29 15.91
C ASN A 32 15.70 1.52 14.90
N ASN A 33 14.47 1.69 15.38
CA ASN A 33 13.32 1.95 14.51
C ASN A 33 13.43 3.31 13.80
N LEU A 34 13.85 4.35 14.52
CA LEU A 34 14.08 5.68 13.96
C LEU A 34 15.20 5.69 12.93
N HIS A 35 16.30 4.96 13.18
CA HIS A 35 17.37 4.79 12.20
C HIS A 35 16.88 4.09 10.93
N ALA A 36 16.11 3.00 11.06
CA ALA A 36 15.55 2.31 9.92
C ALA A 36 14.64 3.23 9.08
N ILE A 37 13.80 4.05 9.73
CA ILE A 37 12.96 5.04 9.05
C ILE A 37 13.82 6.10 8.36
N LEU A 38 14.85 6.63 9.04
CA LEU A 38 15.75 7.63 8.48
C LEU A 38 16.51 7.10 7.26
N ASP A 39 17.01 5.87 7.32
CA ASP A 39 17.71 5.22 6.21
C ASP A 39 16.78 5.06 4.99
N ILE A 40 15.52 4.66 5.21
CA ILE A 40 14.52 4.59 4.13
C ILE A 40 14.33 5.97 3.50
N LEU A 41 14.16 7.02 4.30
CA LEU A 41 13.98 8.38 3.79
C LEU A 41 15.21 8.90 3.03
N GLU A 42 16.42 8.57 3.51
CA GLU A 42 17.69 8.93 2.86
C GLU A 42 17.79 8.24 1.48
N GLN A 43 17.51 6.94 1.40
CA GLN A 43 17.49 6.22 0.11
C GLN A 43 16.46 6.79 -0.86
N TRP A 44 15.27 7.18 -0.37
CA TRP A 44 14.26 7.85 -1.19
C TRP A 44 14.72 9.21 -1.71
N GLN A 45 15.41 10.00 -0.89
CA GLN A 45 15.94 11.29 -1.32
C GLN A 45 17.05 11.13 -2.36
N LEU A 46 17.96 10.17 -2.16
CA LEU A 46 19.02 9.86 -3.13
C LEU A 46 18.44 9.32 -4.45
N ALA A 47 17.47 8.42 -4.37
CA ALA A 47 16.75 7.88 -5.53
C ALA A 47 16.13 8.97 -6.41
N ARG A 48 15.52 9.98 -5.79
CA ARG A 48 14.94 11.14 -6.50
C ARG A 48 15.99 11.99 -7.22
N GLN A 49 17.20 12.05 -6.70
CA GLN A 49 18.31 12.82 -7.30
C GLN A 49 19.02 12.03 -8.41
N ALA A 50 19.03 10.70 -8.32
CA ALA A 50 19.72 9.81 -9.26
C ALA A 50 19.06 9.74 -10.66
N GLY A 51 17.80 10.18 -10.79
CA GLY A 51 17.06 10.18 -12.04
C GLY A 51 16.49 8.81 -12.43
N ASP A 52 15.93 8.71 -13.63
CA ASP A 52 15.24 7.50 -14.09
C ASP A 52 16.19 6.34 -14.38
N ALA A 53 15.75 5.11 -14.09
CA ALA A 53 16.41 3.90 -14.57
C ALA A 53 16.21 3.77 -16.08
N VAL A 54 17.29 3.48 -16.81
CA VAL A 54 17.27 3.23 -18.26
C VAL A 54 17.50 1.75 -18.50
N VAL A 55 16.45 1.09 -19.01
CA VAL A 55 16.46 -0.34 -19.33
C VAL A 55 16.07 -0.54 -20.79
N THR A 56 16.80 -1.43 -21.46
CA THR A 56 16.44 -1.92 -22.79
C THR A 56 15.81 -3.29 -22.64
N ASN A 57 14.57 -3.41 -23.08
CA ASN A 57 13.82 -4.66 -23.11
C ASN A 57 13.75 -5.18 -24.53
N GLN A 58 14.00 -6.47 -24.71
CA GLN A 58 13.84 -7.18 -25.97
C GLN A 58 13.00 -8.43 -25.74
N SER A 59 12.03 -8.66 -26.63
CA SER A 59 11.21 -9.86 -26.62
C SER A 59 11.57 -10.73 -27.81
N TYR A 60 11.90 -12.00 -27.55
CA TYR A 60 12.16 -13.01 -28.56
C TYR A 60 10.98 -13.96 -28.65
N GLN A 61 10.52 -14.23 -29.86
CA GLN A 61 9.47 -15.21 -30.12
C GLN A 61 10.07 -16.47 -30.73
N PHE A 62 9.71 -17.60 -30.15
CA PHE A 62 10.09 -18.92 -30.63
C PHE A 62 8.84 -19.67 -31.03
N GLU A 63 8.84 -20.16 -32.26
CA GLU A 63 7.80 -21.04 -32.80
C GLU A 63 8.28 -22.49 -32.75
N GLY A 64 7.49 -23.33 -32.12
CA GLY A 64 7.72 -24.75 -32.00
C GLY A 64 6.46 -25.55 -32.28
N LYS A 65 6.61 -26.87 -32.19
CA LYS A 65 5.49 -27.80 -32.10
C LYS A 65 5.62 -28.59 -30.82
N ASP A 66 4.51 -28.83 -30.15
CA ASP A 66 4.49 -29.74 -28.99
C ASP A 66 4.59 -31.21 -29.44
N SER A 67 4.51 -32.13 -28.49
CA SER A 67 4.55 -33.57 -28.74
C SER A 67 3.39 -34.08 -29.60
N ASP A 68 2.27 -33.35 -29.63
CA ASP A 68 1.05 -33.70 -30.35
C ASP A 68 0.97 -33.01 -31.73
N GLY A 69 1.93 -32.13 -32.03
CA GLY A 69 2.07 -31.43 -33.31
C GLY A 69 1.37 -30.07 -33.36
N GLU A 70 0.79 -29.62 -32.25
CA GLU A 70 0.16 -28.31 -32.10
C GLU A 70 1.21 -27.20 -32.06
N ALA A 71 0.87 -26.03 -32.57
CA ALA A 71 1.78 -24.89 -32.60
C ALA A 71 1.99 -24.34 -31.18
N LEU A 72 3.25 -24.26 -30.76
CA LEU A 72 3.64 -23.69 -29.48
C LEU A 72 4.40 -22.38 -29.73
N LEU A 73 3.89 -21.29 -29.17
CA LEU A 73 4.54 -19.99 -29.20
C LEU A 73 5.13 -19.70 -27.82
N LEU A 74 6.44 -19.53 -27.75
CA LEU A 74 7.12 -19.13 -26.53
C LEU A 74 7.66 -17.73 -26.70
N THR A 75 7.36 -16.83 -25.76
CA THR A 75 7.94 -15.49 -25.70
C THR A 75 8.93 -15.45 -24.55
N LEU A 76 10.13 -14.97 -24.83
CA LEU A 76 11.16 -14.73 -23.84
C LEU A 76 11.44 -13.23 -23.79
N ASP A 77 11.22 -12.63 -22.63
CA ASP A 77 11.56 -11.24 -22.37
C ASP A 77 12.93 -11.16 -21.73
N ALA A 78 13.83 -10.43 -22.37
CA ALA A 78 15.18 -10.15 -21.92
C ALA A 78 15.32 -8.66 -21.60
N GLN A 79 15.94 -8.36 -20.47
CA GLN A 79 16.21 -7.01 -20.01
C GLN A 79 17.71 -6.79 -19.91
N PHE A 80 18.18 -5.65 -20.41
CA PHE A 80 19.52 -5.11 -20.19
C PHE A 80 19.38 -3.77 -19.47
N VAL A 81 20.21 -3.53 -18.45
CA VAL A 81 20.17 -2.30 -17.66
C VAL A 81 21.34 -1.42 -18.08
N GLU A 82 21.05 -0.29 -18.72
CA GLU A 82 22.05 0.68 -19.16
C GLU A 82 22.47 1.59 -18.01
N TYR A 83 21.49 2.03 -17.21
CA TYR A 83 21.67 2.89 -16.07
C TYR A 83 20.60 2.56 -15.02
N LEU A 84 21.01 2.34 -13.76
CA LEU A 84 20.07 1.97 -12.70
C LEU A 84 19.30 3.17 -12.13
N GLY A 85 19.84 4.39 -12.21
CA GLY A 85 19.20 5.60 -11.69
C GLY A 85 18.73 5.44 -10.25
N TRP A 86 17.47 5.78 -9.98
CA TRP A 86 16.83 5.57 -8.69
C TRP A 86 16.95 4.13 -8.14
N GLY A 87 17.06 3.15 -9.04
CA GLY A 87 17.24 1.73 -8.73
C GLY A 87 18.58 1.39 -8.07
N GLU A 88 19.57 2.29 -8.07
CA GLU A 88 20.79 2.12 -7.28
C GLU A 88 20.52 2.20 -5.77
N HIS A 89 19.51 2.98 -5.38
CA HIS A 89 19.15 3.25 -3.99
C HIS A 89 17.95 2.43 -3.54
N ILE A 90 17.00 2.17 -4.45
CA ILE A 90 15.77 1.42 -4.15
C ILE A 90 15.60 0.29 -5.18
N ASN A 91 16.03 -0.92 -4.85
CA ASN A 91 15.79 -2.11 -5.68
C ASN A 91 15.52 -3.35 -4.83
N PRO A 92 14.37 -3.41 -4.14
CA PRO A 92 14.05 -4.52 -3.26
C PRO A 92 14.03 -5.84 -4.04
N GLY A 93 14.87 -6.78 -3.62
CA GLY A 93 14.97 -8.11 -4.24
C GLY A 93 15.69 -8.14 -5.59
N ASN A 94 16.45 -7.09 -5.96
CA ASN A 94 17.19 -7.02 -7.22
C ASN A 94 16.30 -7.29 -8.44
N LYS A 95 15.09 -6.73 -8.44
CA LYS A 95 14.11 -6.89 -9.52
C LYS A 95 14.57 -6.21 -10.80
N ILE A 96 15.25 -5.06 -10.69
CA ILE A 96 15.87 -4.39 -11.84
C ILE A 96 17.30 -4.91 -11.95
N ARG A 97 17.53 -5.82 -12.89
CA ARG A 97 18.85 -6.39 -13.17
C ARG A 97 18.96 -6.82 -14.62
N ASP A 98 20.19 -6.89 -15.11
CA ASP A 98 20.47 -7.49 -16.40
C ASP A 98 20.12 -8.99 -16.35
N THR A 99 19.41 -9.46 -17.36
CA THR A 99 19.11 -10.88 -17.56
C THR A 99 20.30 -11.62 -18.19
N GLY A 100 21.21 -10.91 -18.86
CA GLY A 100 22.30 -11.46 -19.65
C GLY A 100 21.83 -12.18 -20.92
N LEU A 101 20.53 -12.13 -21.23
CA LEU A 101 19.91 -12.94 -22.28
C LEU A 101 19.98 -12.27 -23.65
N ILE A 102 19.99 -10.93 -23.72
CA ILE A 102 19.99 -10.20 -24.99
C ILE A 102 21.20 -10.59 -25.86
N THR A 103 22.41 -10.47 -25.32
CA THR A 103 23.64 -10.82 -26.06
C THR A 103 23.78 -12.31 -26.34
N ALA A 104 23.19 -13.18 -25.51
CA ALA A 104 23.17 -14.61 -25.73
C ALA A 104 22.25 -14.97 -26.91
N PHE A 105 21.02 -14.45 -26.93
CA PHE A 105 20.05 -14.75 -27.97
C PHE A 105 20.34 -14.06 -29.30
N GLU A 106 20.92 -12.86 -29.32
CA GLU A 106 21.43 -12.26 -30.56
C GLU A 106 22.46 -13.17 -31.25
N ARG A 107 23.34 -13.83 -30.48
CA ARG A 107 24.30 -14.81 -31.05
C ARG A 107 23.62 -16.08 -31.53
N TYR A 108 22.60 -16.57 -30.82
CA TYR A 108 21.87 -17.77 -31.21
C TYR A 108 20.94 -17.54 -32.41
N ALA A 109 20.30 -16.38 -32.51
CA ALA A 109 19.44 -15.99 -33.62
C ALA A 109 20.20 -15.94 -34.96
N LEU A 110 21.54 -15.75 -34.91
CA LEU A 110 22.42 -15.84 -36.08
C LEU A 110 22.74 -17.28 -36.50
N THR A 111 22.24 -18.29 -35.78
CA THR A 111 22.43 -19.71 -36.09
C THR A 111 21.10 -20.36 -36.46
N ASP A 112 21.02 -21.04 -37.61
CA ASP A 112 19.83 -21.81 -38.04
C ASP A 112 19.62 -23.11 -37.22
N SER A 113 20.14 -23.17 -36.00
CA SER A 113 20.15 -24.39 -35.19
C SER A 113 18.87 -24.53 -34.37
N LYS A 114 18.10 -25.60 -34.63
CA LYS A 114 16.94 -25.97 -33.80
C LYS A 114 17.44 -26.52 -32.47
N GLN A 115 16.99 -25.93 -31.37
CA GLN A 115 17.37 -26.34 -30.01
C GLN A 115 16.28 -27.23 -29.37
N PRO A 116 16.66 -28.27 -28.62
CA PRO A 116 15.70 -29.05 -27.84
C PRO A 116 15.13 -28.22 -26.68
N VAL A 117 13.80 -28.24 -26.52
CA VAL A 117 13.11 -27.60 -25.40
C VAL A 117 12.89 -28.61 -24.28
N TYR A 118 13.36 -28.29 -23.09
CA TYR A 118 13.11 -29.10 -21.89
C TYR A 118 12.02 -28.43 -21.06
N MET A 119 10.89 -29.11 -20.89
CA MET A 119 9.81 -28.60 -20.04
C MET A 119 10.11 -28.89 -18.57
N SER A 120 10.11 -27.84 -17.75
CA SER A 120 10.14 -27.97 -16.29
C SER A 120 8.72 -27.83 -15.73
N PRO A 121 8.34 -28.59 -14.70
CA PRO A 121 7.07 -28.37 -14.01
C PRO A 121 7.02 -26.96 -13.43
N VAL A 122 5.87 -26.29 -13.58
CA VAL A 122 5.58 -24.98 -13.00
C VAL A 122 5.05 -25.19 -11.59
N ASN A 123 5.74 -24.63 -10.60
CA ASN A 123 5.20 -24.50 -9.25
C ASN A 123 4.31 -23.26 -9.23
N LEU A 124 3.02 -23.44 -8.88
CA LEU A 124 2.14 -22.32 -8.61
C LEU A 124 2.61 -21.62 -7.33
N PRO A 125 2.64 -20.27 -7.29
CA PRO A 125 2.97 -19.56 -6.07
C PRO A 125 1.96 -19.90 -4.97
N GLU A 126 2.44 -20.02 -3.73
CA GLU A 126 1.57 -20.14 -2.56
C GLU A 126 0.69 -18.88 -2.44
N GLN A 127 -0.52 -19.05 -1.92
CA GLN A 127 -1.46 -17.96 -1.70
C GLN A 127 -0.81 -16.87 -0.83
N GLU A 128 -0.78 -15.63 -1.31
CA GLU A 128 -0.18 -14.52 -0.58
C GLU A 128 -0.91 -14.30 0.76
N ASN A 129 -0.14 -14.35 1.83
CA ASN A 129 -0.61 -14.03 3.17
C ASN A 129 -0.82 -12.52 3.30
N MET A 130 -1.93 -12.07 3.88
CA MET A 130 -2.20 -10.64 4.09
C MET A 130 -1.18 -10.05 5.07
N THR A 131 -0.41 -9.07 4.63
CA THR A 131 0.54 -8.31 5.47
C THR A 131 -0.09 -6.99 5.92
N PHE A 132 0.52 -6.29 6.88
CA PHE A 132 0.08 -4.93 7.25
C PHE A 132 0.12 -3.96 6.08
N LEU A 133 1.13 -4.06 5.21
CA LEU A 133 1.19 -3.25 3.99
C LEU A 133 -0.03 -3.51 3.11
N HIS A 134 -0.33 -4.78 2.84
CA HIS A 134 -1.48 -5.15 2.03
C HIS A 134 -2.80 -4.69 2.67
N PHE A 135 -2.93 -4.81 4.00
CA PHE A 135 -4.10 -4.31 4.73
C PHE A 135 -4.28 -2.78 4.58
N ALA A 136 -3.20 -2.00 4.72
CA ALA A 136 -3.24 -0.55 4.55
C ALA A 136 -3.58 -0.15 3.10
N GLU A 137 -3.04 -0.87 2.11
CA GLU A 137 -3.39 -0.69 0.69
C GLU A 137 -4.88 -0.96 0.43
N GLN A 138 -5.46 -1.99 1.06
CA GLN A 138 -6.90 -2.25 0.95
C GLN A 138 -7.73 -1.13 1.60
N LEU A 139 -7.35 -0.64 2.79
CA LEU A 139 -8.02 0.50 3.43
C LEU A 139 -8.01 1.73 2.52
N GLU A 140 -6.86 2.04 1.90
CA GLU A 140 -6.73 3.15 0.96
C GLU A 140 -7.59 2.93 -0.30
N ALA A 141 -7.55 1.74 -0.90
CA ALA A 141 -8.31 1.41 -2.11
C ALA A 141 -9.83 1.52 -1.89
N PHE A 142 -10.31 1.13 -0.72
CA PHE A 142 -11.72 1.26 -0.34
C PHE A 142 -12.05 2.59 0.33
N SER A 143 -11.12 3.55 0.40
CA SER A 143 -11.31 4.84 1.06
C SER A 143 -11.83 4.72 2.50
N VAL A 144 -11.37 3.70 3.23
CA VAL A 144 -11.69 3.48 4.64
C VAL A 144 -10.54 4.01 5.48
N GLY A 145 -10.78 5.10 6.22
CA GLY A 145 -9.74 5.78 6.98
C GLY A 145 -8.88 6.72 6.13
N ARG A 146 -7.73 7.12 6.71
CA ARG A 146 -6.75 8.06 6.15
C ARG A 146 -5.33 7.58 6.49
N PRO A 147 -4.28 8.06 5.80
CA PRO A 147 -2.89 7.69 6.13
C PRO A 147 -2.52 7.83 7.60
N SER A 148 -3.13 8.77 8.33
CA SER A 148 -2.94 8.97 9.77
C SER A 148 -3.68 7.96 10.67
N THR A 149 -4.62 7.17 10.14
CA THR A 149 -5.48 6.27 10.93
C THR A 149 -5.25 4.79 10.67
N TYR A 150 -4.59 4.40 9.57
CA TYR A 150 -4.41 2.98 9.19
C TYR A 150 -3.77 2.14 10.32
N ALA A 151 -2.66 2.61 10.89
CA ALA A 151 -2.00 1.94 12.01
C ALA A 151 -2.92 1.84 13.23
N SER A 152 -3.61 2.93 13.58
CA SER A 152 -4.51 2.94 14.74
C SER A 152 -5.73 2.01 14.57
N ILE A 153 -6.26 1.86 13.36
CA ILE A 153 -7.35 0.93 13.06
C ILE A 153 -6.86 -0.49 13.27
N PHE A 154 -5.70 -0.83 12.70
CA PHE A 154 -5.10 -2.15 12.86
C PHE A 154 -4.80 -2.46 14.33
N ASP A 155 -4.17 -1.54 15.04
CA ASP A 155 -3.85 -1.70 16.47
C ASP A 155 -5.12 -1.95 17.27
N ARG A 156 -6.22 -1.22 17.02
CA ARG A 156 -7.50 -1.46 17.71
C ARG A 156 -8.06 -2.84 17.43
N LEU A 157 -7.95 -3.36 16.21
CA LEU A 157 -8.42 -4.69 15.84
C LEU A 157 -7.60 -5.80 16.53
N ILE A 158 -6.29 -5.61 16.65
CA ILE A 158 -5.38 -6.49 17.39
C ILE A 158 -5.69 -6.45 18.90
N HIS A 159 -5.76 -5.25 19.50
CA HIS A 159 -6.04 -5.07 20.92
C HIS A 159 -7.41 -5.60 21.33
N SER A 160 -8.39 -5.54 20.43
CA SER A 160 -9.73 -6.10 20.64
C SER A 160 -9.79 -7.62 20.43
N GLY A 161 -8.69 -8.26 20.05
CA GLY A 161 -8.60 -9.69 19.78
C GLY A 161 -9.39 -10.14 18.55
N LEU A 162 -9.72 -9.22 17.62
CA LEU A 162 -10.44 -9.52 16.39
C LEU A 162 -9.50 -9.99 15.27
N MET A 163 -8.25 -9.52 15.31
CA MET A 163 -7.17 -9.94 14.44
C MET A 163 -5.95 -10.35 15.27
N ASP A 164 -5.04 -11.08 14.65
CA ASP A 164 -3.71 -11.41 15.18
C ASP A 164 -2.66 -11.22 14.07
N MET A 165 -1.40 -10.97 14.46
CA MET A 165 -0.26 -10.87 13.56
C MET A 165 0.85 -11.84 13.98
N GLN A 166 1.06 -12.88 13.17
CA GLN A 166 2.12 -13.87 13.39
C GLN A 166 3.07 -13.91 12.21
N GLY A 167 4.36 -13.68 12.46
CA GLY A 167 5.38 -13.72 11.41
C GLY A 167 5.13 -12.73 10.26
N GLY A 168 4.56 -11.57 10.56
CA GLY A 168 4.20 -10.55 9.55
C GLY A 168 2.93 -10.84 8.74
N THR A 169 2.22 -11.93 9.06
CA THR A 169 0.92 -12.28 8.47
C THR A 169 -0.21 -11.91 9.40
N ILE A 170 -1.16 -11.14 8.89
CA ILE A 170 -2.43 -10.80 9.54
C ILE A 170 -3.40 -11.96 9.39
N ARG A 171 -4.10 -12.30 10.46
CA ARG A 171 -5.15 -13.32 10.49
C ARG A 171 -6.36 -12.81 11.26
N ILE A 172 -7.55 -13.14 10.79
CA ILE A 172 -8.78 -12.95 11.56
C ILE A 172 -8.86 -14.02 12.65
N THR A 173 -9.23 -13.64 13.87
CA THR A 173 -9.45 -14.61 14.96
C THR A 173 -10.85 -15.20 14.85
N ASN A 174 -11.13 -16.30 15.57
CA ASN A 174 -12.49 -16.84 15.67
C ASN A 174 -13.48 -15.82 16.26
N LEU A 175 -13.02 -14.96 17.17
CA LEU A 175 -13.84 -13.87 17.72
C LEU A 175 -14.13 -12.83 16.65
N GLY A 176 -13.11 -12.42 15.88
CA GLY A 176 -13.25 -11.51 14.75
C GLY A 176 -14.23 -12.01 13.69
N ALA A 177 -14.11 -13.29 13.30
CA ALA A 177 -15.00 -13.91 12.33
C ALA A 177 -16.46 -13.91 12.81
N LYS A 178 -16.70 -14.33 14.05
CA LYS A 178 -18.05 -14.31 14.63
C LYS A 178 -18.62 -12.90 14.77
N ALA A 179 -17.81 -11.94 15.24
CA ALA A 179 -18.24 -10.56 15.34
C ALA A 179 -18.61 -9.98 13.96
N TYR A 180 -17.84 -10.30 12.93
CA TYR A 180 -18.15 -9.90 11.56
C TYR A 180 -19.46 -10.55 11.05
N GLU A 181 -19.66 -11.85 11.26
CA GLU A 181 -20.90 -12.55 10.89
C GLU A 181 -22.13 -11.95 11.59
N GLU A 182 -22.06 -11.69 12.89
CA GLU A 182 -23.14 -11.08 13.67
C GLU A 182 -23.43 -9.65 13.20
N LEU A 183 -22.39 -8.86 12.89
CA LEU A 183 -22.57 -7.52 12.33
C LEU A 183 -23.26 -7.56 10.97
N GLN A 184 -22.89 -8.48 10.09
CA GLN A 184 -23.54 -8.64 8.77
C GLN A 184 -25.00 -9.08 8.90
N GLN A 185 -25.33 -9.90 9.91
CA GLN A 185 -26.70 -10.36 10.16
C GLN A 185 -27.57 -9.26 10.79
N CYS A 186 -27.07 -8.55 11.79
CA CYS A 186 -27.82 -7.53 12.52
C CYS A 186 -27.91 -6.21 11.74
N PHE A 187 -26.88 -5.90 10.95
CA PHE A 187 -26.78 -4.70 10.13
C PHE A 187 -26.42 -5.12 8.71
N PRO A 188 -27.41 -5.49 7.87
CA PRO A 188 -27.21 -5.79 6.45
C PRO A 188 -26.98 -4.52 5.64
N LEU A 189 -26.15 -3.63 6.19
CA LEU A 189 -25.66 -2.42 5.56
C LEU A 189 -24.31 -2.77 4.93
N ASP A 190 -24.08 -2.27 3.73
CA ASP A 190 -22.75 -2.34 3.14
C ASP A 190 -21.81 -1.43 3.96
N ALA A 191 -21.05 -2.05 4.86
CA ALA A 191 -20.13 -1.35 5.77
C ALA A 191 -19.10 -0.51 5.00
N LEU A 192 -18.68 -0.95 3.80
CA LEU A 192 -17.76 -0.18 2.95
C LEU A 192 -18.44 1.09 2.44
N SER A 193 -19.70 0.99 1.98
CA SER A 193 -20.48 2.17 1.58
C SER A 193 -20.67 3.16 2.74
N VAL A 194 -20.90 2.68 3.96
CA VAL A 194 -21.02 3.56 5.14
C VAL A 194 -19.70 4.27 5.44
N CYS A 195 -18.58 3.54 5.47
CA CYS A 195 -17.26 4.11 5.75
C CYS A 195 -16.80 5.12 4.70
N THR A 196 -17.04 4.83 3.41
CA THR A 196 -16.72 5.76 2.31
C THR A 196 -17.53 7.05 2.40
N ILE A 197 -18.83 6.97 2.66
CA ILE A 197 -19.70 8.14 2.87
C ILE A 197 -19.22 8.98 4.06
N PHE A 198 -18.83 8.32 5.17
CA PHE A 198 -18.27 9.02 6.33
C PHE A 198 -17.00 9.80 5.95
N GLU A 199 -16.04 9.14 5.32
CA GLU A 199 -14.76 9.73 4.96
C GLU A 199 -14.91 10.87 3.95
N ASP A 200 -15.79 10.73 2.95
CA ASP A 200 -16.10 11.79 1.99
C ASP A 200 -16.78 12.98 2.66
N THR A 201 -17.69 12.73 3.62
CA THR A 201 -18.33 13.78 4.40
C THR A 201 -17.29 14.54 5.22
N MET A 202 -16.43 13.85 5.96
CA MET A 202 -15.37 14.47 6.75
C MET A 202 -14.39 15.27 5.89
N LYS A 203 -14.06 14.79 4.68
CA LYS A 203 -13.23 15.52 3.73
C LYS A 203 -13.89 16.82 3.26
N ARG A 204 -15.19 16.78 2.90
CA ARG A 204 -15.96 17.97 2.50
C ARG A 204 -16.08 18.98 3.64
N LEU A 205 -16.28 18.51 4.87
CA LEU A 205 -16.25 19.35 6.08
C LEU A 205 -14.89 20.05 6.23
N GLY A 206 -13.79 19.31 6.14
CA GLY A 206 -12.43 19.86 6.24
C GLY A 206 -12.07 20.86 5.13
N GLN A 207 -12.71 20.76 3.96
CA GLN A 207 -12.57 21.70 2.84
C GLN A 207 -13.54 22.89 2.92
N GLY A 208 -14.41 22.96 3.94
CA GLY A 208 -15.44 24.00 4.09
C GLY A 208 -16.57 23.90 3.04
N GLN A 209 -16.74 22.74 2.39
CA GLN A 209 -17.74 22.51 1.35
C GLN A 209 -19.09 22.03 1.90
N ASP A 210 -19.09 21.43 3.09
CA ASP A 210 -20.29 21.05 3.84
C ASP A 210 -20.21 21.61 5.27
N SER A 211 -21.38 21.75 5.92
CA SER A 211 -21.48 22.08 7.34
C SER A 211 -21.71 20.81 8.17
N LEU A 212 -21.27 20.82 9.44
CA LEU A 212 -21.24 19.65 10.32
C LEU A 212 -22.61 18.97 10.47
N GLN A 213 -23.66 19.74 10.76
CA GLN A 213 -25.02 19.21 10.97
C GLN A 213 -25.59 18.50 9.72
N PRO A 214 -25.60 19.12 8.51
CA PRO A 214 -25.99 18.41 7.28
C PRO A 214 -25.14 17.18 6.96
N GLY A 215 -23.83 17.21 7.27
CA GLY A 215 -22.94 16.07 7.08
C GLY A 215 -23.29 14.89 7.98
N LEU A 216 -23.40 15.14 9.30
CA LEU A 216 -23.79 14.13 10.29
C LEU A 216 -25.18 13.57 10.03
N TYR A 217 -26.13 14.42 9.61
CA TYR A 217 -27.47 13.99 9.25
C TYR A 217 -27.48 12.99 8.08
N LYS A 218 -26.72 13.28 7.02
CA LYS A 218 -26.59 12.35 5.87
C LYS A 218 -26.05 10.99 6.30
N MET A 219 -25.10 10.97 7.25
CA MET A 219 -24.53 9.72 7.77
C MET A 219 -25.54 8.95 8.61
N ILE A 220 -26.19 9.60 9.57
CA ILE A 220 -27.14 8.94 10.48
C ILE A 220 -28.33 8.39 9.68
N LYS A 221 -28.76 9.09 8.62
CA LYS A 221 -29.80 8.58 7.72
C LYS A 221 -29.44 7.30 6.97
N GLN A 222 -28.16 6.97 6.81
CA GLN A 222 -27.76 5.66 6.27
C GLN A 222 -28.11 4.52 7.22
N TRP A 223 -28.16 4.79 8.52
CA TRP A 223 -28.44 3.80 9.56
C TRP A 223 -29.90 3.82 9.98
N ASP A 224 -30.53 5.00 10.01
CA ASP A 224 -31.92 5.17 10.39
C ASP A 224 -32.58 6.28 9.56
N ASN A 225 -33.44 5.86 8.62
CA ASN A 225 -34.19 6.77 7.74
C ASN A 225 -35.25 7.61 8.48
N SER A 226 -35.55 7.29 9.75
CA SER A 226 -36.56 8.00 10.55
C SER A 226 -36.05 9.25 11.26
N VAL A 227 -34.73 9.47 11.27
CA VAL A 227 -34.12 10.63 11.93
C VAL A 227 -34.45 11.94 11.22
N ASP A 228 -34.89 12.95 11.98
CA ASP A 228 -35.10 14.32 11.51
C ASP A 228 -33.77 15.11 11.59
N ILE A 229 -33.55 16.04 10.66
CA ILE A 229 -32.34 16.87 10.66
C ILE A 229 -32.29 17.79 11.88
N ASN A 230 -33.46 18.17 12.40
CA ASN A 230 -33.57 18.99 13.60
C ASN A 230 -33.18 18.23 14.88
N ASP A 231 -33.11 16.89 14.81
CA ASP A 231 -32.66 16.04 15.92
C ASP A 231 -31.12 15.88 15.92
N VAL A 232 -30.43 16.32 14.86
CA VAL A 232 -28.97 16.31 14.75
C VAL A 232 -28.42 17.68 15.18
N PHE A 233 -28.29 17.89 16.50
CA PHE A 233 -27.84 19.12 17.18
C PHE A 233 -28.65 20.40 16.86
N THR A 234 -29.08 21.12 17.89
CA THR A 234 -29.82 22.38 17.74
C THR A 234 -28.92 23.60 17.47
N SER A 235 -27.65 23.57 17.91
CA SER A 235 -26.65 24.64 17.67
C SER A 235 -25.22 24.11 17.84
N LEU A 236 -24.24 24.75 17.19
CA LEU A 236 -22.79 24.58 17.51
C LEU A 236 -22.46 25.02 18.94
N ASP A 237 -23.33 25.81 19.59
CA ASP A 237 -23.20 26.21 21.00
C ASP A 237 -23.42 25.05 21.99
N ASP A 238 -23.97 23.92 21.52
CA ASP A 238 -24.19 22.72 22.34
C ASP A 238 -22.92 21.86 22.46
N ILE A 239 -21.84 22.19 21.71
CA ILE A 239 -20.53 21.52 21.80
C ILE A 239 -19.60 22.38 22.67
N SER A 240 -19.61 22.17 24.00
CA SER A 240 -18.62 22.80 24.88
C SER A 240 -17.24 22.17 24.64
N PHE A 241 -16.27 22.97 24.18
CA PHE A 241 -14.85 22.62 24.14
C PHE A 241 -14.14 22.83 25.49
N ASP A 242 -14.88 22.97 26.59
CA ASP A 242 -14.36 23.26 27.93
C ASP A 242 -13.48 22.14 28.52
N GLY A 243 -13.32 21.01 27.82
CA GLY A 243 -12.45 19.89 28.23
C GLY A 243 -11.20 19.68 27.35
N LEU A 244 -10.89 20.59 26.41
CA LEU A 244 -9.73 20.46 25.51
C LEU A 244 -8.55 21.41 25.88
N LEU A 245 -8.62 22.02 27.07
CA LEU A 245 -7.50 22.71 27.70
C LEU A 245 -7.36 22.18 29.13
N ASP A 246 -6.73 21.02 29.26
CA ASP A 246 -5.87 20.65 30.40
C ASP A 246 -4.73 19.76 29.87
#